data_AF-A0A6S7E4U7-F1
#
_entry.id   AF-A0A6S7E4U7-F1
#
_cell.length_a   1.000
_cell.length_b   1.000
_cell.length_c   1.000
_cell.angle_alpha   90.00
_cell.angle_beta   90.00
_cell.angle_gamma   90.00
#
_symmetry.space_group_name_H-M   'P 1'
#
loop_
_entity.id
_entity.type
_entity.pdbx_description
1 polymer ?
#
loop_
_entity_poly.entity_id
_entity_poly.type
_entity_poly.pdbx_seq_one_letter_code
_entity_poly.pdbx_strand_id
1 'polypeptide(L)'
;MYPGEVLWWLLFACWNLVLVYTDLRYRRVPNTLIVAGFAGQALWLLAAWLVPAWSYPPRWTGWSMALAGFALALPFFPLWTRRLMGAGDVKAIAILGLLMGFAPLSMTLVAASLLAGLHALLYRFIARSRTLPLRARQIPYGAYLGLAALSVAFIPLNSDWYSWCSSWCSTPS
;
A
#
# COMPACT_ATOMS: atom_id res chain seq x y z
N MET A 1 12.54 -12.98 15.83
CA MET A 1 12.78 -11.96 14.81
C MET A 1 14.19 -12.13 14.28
N TYR A 2 14.35 -12.53 13.02
CA TYR A 2 15.66 -12.50 12.38
C TYR A 2 16.02 -11.04 12.05
N PRO A 3 17.30 -10.65 12.02
CA PRO A 3 17.69 -9.24 11.83
C PRO A 3 17.17 -8.64 10.51
N GLY A 4 17.06 -9.46 9.46
CA GLY A 4 16.46 -9.05 8.19
C GLY A 4 14.97 -8.69 8.31
N GLU A 5 14.23 -9.32 9.22
CA GLU A 5 12.80 -9.07 9.41
C GLU A 5 12.56 -7.66 9.93
N VAL A 6 13.38 -7.26 10.90
CA VAL A 6 13.38 -5.91 11.48
C VAL A 6 13.82 -4.89 10.42
N LEU A 7 14.88 -5.20 9.67
CA LEU A 7 15.36 -4.34 8.58
C LEU A 7 14.27 -4.11 7.54
N TRP A 8 13.55 -5.16 7.14
CA TRP A 8 12.46 -5.05 6.18
C TRP A 8 11.34 -4.14 6.69
N TRP A 9 10.91 -4.32 7.95
CA TRP A 9 9.91 -3.45 8.56
C TRP A 9 10.35 -1.99 8.64
N LEU A 10 11.63 -1.73 8.94
CA LEU A 10 12.18 -0.37 8.96
C LEU A 10 12.19 0.26 7.57
N LEU A 11 12.61 -0.47 6.54
CA LEU A 11 12.59 0.00 5.15
C LEU A 11 11.15 0.26 4.68
N PHE A 12 10.23 -0.65 5.00
CA PHE A 12 8.81 -0.50 4.71
C PHE A 12 8.22 0.75 5.40
N ALA A 13 8.50 0.93 6.69
CA ALA A 13 8.03 2.09 7.44
C ALA A 13 8.61 3.40 6.90
N CYS A 14 9.90 3.43 6.59
CA CYS A 14 10.57 4.59 6.00
C CYS A 14 9.95 4.95 4.64
N TRP A 15 9.75 3.95 3.76
CA TRP A 15 9.13 4.15 2.45
C TRP A 15 7.70 4.70 2.59
N ASN A 16 6.89 4.16 3.52
CA ASN A 16 5.54 4.65 3.79
C ASN A 16 5.53 6.08 4.34
N LEU A 17 6.44 6.42 5.25
CA LEU A 17 6.55 7.77 5.78
C LEU A 17 6.92 8.78 4.69
N VAL A 18 7.82 8.43 3.77
CA VAL A 18 8.16 9.27 2.62
C VAL A 18 6.96 9.38 1.67
N LEU A 19 6.20 8.31 1.44
CA LEU A 19 4.97 8.36 0.65
C LEU A 19 3.95 9.34 1.27
N VAL A 20 3.68 9.20 2.56
CA VAL A 20 2.76 10.09 3.30
C VAL A 20 3.25 11.53 3.26
N TYR A 21 4.54 11.76 3.52
CA TYR A 21 5.12 13.10 3.52
C TYR A 21 5.04 13.76 2.13
N THR A 22 5.43 13.03 1.08
CA THR A 22 5.44 13.56 -0.29
C THR A 22 4.02 13.84 -0.79
N ASP A 23 3.06 12.99 -0.46
CA ASP A 23 1.66 13.21 -0.78
C ASP A 23 1.06 14.40 0.00
N LEU A 24 1.35 14.55 1.29
CA LEU A 24 0.88 15.70 2.07
C LEU A 24 1.52 17.02 1.61
N ARG A 25 2.83 17.03 1.34
CA ARG A 25 3.59 18.24 1.00
C ARG A 25 3.35 18.68 -0.44
N TYR A 26 3.52 17.75 -1.38
CA TYR A 26 3.57 18.03 -2.81
C TYR A 26 2.33 17.54 -3.58
N ARG A 27 1.41 16.79 -2.93
CA ARG A 27 0.22 16.18 -3.56
C ARG A 27 0.58 15.32 -4.76
N ARG A 28 1.78 14.74 -4.74
CA ARG A 28 2.36 13.96 -5.84
C ARG A 28 3.27 12.88 -5.27
N VAL A 29 3.08 11.66 -5.75
CA VAL A 29 3.98 10.54 -5.47
C VAL A 29 5.14 10.58 -6.48
N PRO A 30 6.39 10.79 -6.03
CA PRO A 30 7.53 10.88 -6.95
C PRO A 30 7.85 9.50 -7.54
N ASN A 31 8.13 9.46 -8.85
CA ASN A 31 8.50 8.21 -9.53
C ASN A 31 9.75 7.56 -8.90
N THR A 32 10.67 8.36 -8.37
CA THR A 32 11.87 7.86 -7.67
C THR A 32 11.52 6.99 -6.47
N LEU A 33 10.46 7.34 -5.73
CA LEU A 33 10.00 6.54 -4.58
C LEU A 33 9.40 5.21 -5.04
N ILE A 34 8.65 5.22 -6.14
CA ILE A 34 8.09 4.01 -6.76
C ILE A 34 9.21 3.06 -7.21
N VAL A 35 10.22 3.60 -7.91
CA VAL A 35 11.38 2.82 -8.38
C VAL A 35 12.18 2.28 -7.19
N ALA A 36 12.42 3.09 -6.15
CA ALA A 36 13.13 2.65 -4.96
C ALA A 36 12.39 1.52 -4.22
N GLY A 37 11.07 1.61 -4.09
CA GLY A 37 10.26 0.55 -3.48
C GLY A 37 10.24 -0.72 -4.30
N PHE A 38 10.10 -0.61 -5.62
CA PHE A 38 10.18 -1.75 -6.55
C PHE A 38 11.54 -2.44 -6.48
N ALA A 39 12.63 -1.68 -6.66
CA ALA A 39 13.98 -2.21 -6.68
C ALA A 39 14.36 -2.81 -5.33
N GLY A 40 14.05 -2.14 -4.22
CA GLY A 40 14.33 -2.64 -2.88
C GLY A 40 13.65 -3.98 -2.60
N GLN A 41 12.37 -4.10 -2.94
CA GLN A 41 11.62 -5.33 -2.74
C GLN A 41 12.03 -6.44 -3.72
N ALA A 42 12.30 -6.11 -4.99
CA ALA A 42 12.81 -7.08 -5.97
C ALA A 42 14.17 -7.65 -5.54
N LEU A 43 15.09 -6.80 -5.08
CA LEU A 43 16.38 -7.23 -4.54
C LEU A 43 16.21 -8.08 -3.28
N TRP A 44 15.25 -7.76 -2.41
CA TRP A 44 14.94 -8.57 -1.23
C TRP A 44 14.46 -9.98 -1.61
N LEU A 45 13.53 -10.07 -2.55
CA LEU A 45 12.98 -11.34 -3.02
C LEU A 45 14.06 -12.17 -3.76
N LEU A 46 14.95 -11.53 -4.51
CA LEU A 46 16.11 -12.19 -5.12
C LEU A 46 17.08 -12.71 -4.06
N ALA A 47 17.39 -11.92 -3.04
CA ALA A 47 18.25 -12.35 -1.93
C ALA A 47 17.64 -13.54 -1.18
N ALA A 48 16.33 -13.52 -0.91
CA ALA A 48 15.60 -14.63 -0.28
C ALA A 48 15.58 -15.90 -1.14
N TRP A 49 15.67 -15.76 -2.46
CA TRP A 49 15.71 -16.90 -3.38
C TRP A 49 17.11 -17.50 -3.52
N LEU A 50 18.16 -16.67 -3.50
CA LEU A 50 19.55 -17.10 -3.71
C LEU A 50 20.27 -17.50 -2.42
N VAL A 51 19.89 -16.93 -1.27
CA VAL A 51 20.59 -17.12 0.00
C VAL A 51 19.69 -17.91 0.95
N PRO A 52 20.03 -19.19 1.28
CA PRO A 52 19.20 -20.02 2.14
C PRO A 52 18.98 -19.47 3.56
N ALA A 53 19.92 -18.66 4.05
CA ALA A 53 19.82 -17.97 5.35
C ALA A 53 18.96 -16.69 5.31
N TRP A 54 18.54 -16.24 4.13
CA TRP A 54 17.74 -15.04 3.95
C TRP A 54 16.27 -15.42 3.76
N SER A 55 15.40 -14.92 4.63
CA SER A 55 13.98 -15.28 4.60
C SER A 55 13.18 -14.32 3.73
N TYR A 56 12.05 -14.81 3.23
CA TYR A 56 11.05 -13.98 2.58
C TYR A 56 10.50 -12.92 3.53
N PRO A 57 9.97 -11.80 2.99
CA PRO A 57 9.39 -10.75 3.80
C PRO A 57 8.34 -11.30 4.77
N PRO A 58 8.24 -10.73 5.98
CA PRO A 58 7.27 -11.16 6.97
C PRO A 58 5.85 -11.04 6.39
N ARG A 59 5.03 -12.07 6.63
CA ARG A 59 3.60 -12.23 6.27
C ARG A 59 3.27 -13.07 5.04
N TRP A 60 4.26 -13.53 4.27
CA TRP A 60 3.99 -14.37 3.10
C TRP A 60 5.20 -15.09 2.52
N THR A 61 4.93 -16.08 1.69
CA THR A 61 5.91 -17.03 1.19
C THR A 61 6.04 -16.92 -0.33
N GLY A 62 7.02 -16.15 -0.79
CA GLY A 62 7.49 -16.22 -2.17
C GLY A 62 6.94 -15.19 -3.16
N TRP A 63 7.41 -15.33 -4.39
CA TRP A 63 7.16 -14.41 -5.51
C TRP A 63 5.69 -14.37 -5.94
N SER A 64 4.96 -15.47 -5.83
CA SER A 64 3.55 -15.56 -6.27
C SER A 64 2.64 -14.58 -5.54
N MET A 65 2.78 -14.46 -4.22
CA MET A 65 1.98 -13.54 -3.41
C MET A 65 2.36 -12.08 -3.67
N ALA A 66 3.65 -11.79 -3.88
CA ALA A 66 4.11 -10.45 -4.27
C ALA A 66 3.59 -10.02 -5.64
N LEU A 67 3.60 -10.94 -6.62
CA LEU A 67 3.04 -10.69 -7.94
C LEU A 67 1.52 -10.57 -7.91
N ALA A 68 0.82 -11.37 -7.11
CA ALA A 68 -0.63 -11.26 -6.92
C ALA A 68 -1.03 -9.91 -6.30
N GLY A 69 -0.27 -9.45 -5.30
CA GLY A 69 -0.46 -8.13 -4.72
C GLY A 69 -0.16 -6.99 -5.70
N PHE A 70 0.88 -7.12 -6.53
CA PHE A 70 1.15 -6.16 -7.61
C PHE A 70 0.02 -6.15 -8.66
N ALA A 71 -0.48 -7.33 -9.05
CA ALA A 71 -1.55 -7.50 -10.02
C ALA A 71 -2.88 -6.87 -9.55
N LEU A 72 -3.11 -6.75 -8.24
CA LEU A 72 -4.27 -6.03 -7.70
C LEU A 72 -4.30 -4.55 -8.10
N ALA A 73 -3.19 -3.95 -8.52
CA ALA A 73 -3.18 -2.57 -9.03
C ALA A 73 -3.71 -2.46 -10.48
N LEU A 74 -3.70 -3.55 -11.26
CA LEU A 74 -4.17 -3.58 -12.65
C LEU A 74 -5.63 -3.13 -12.83
N PRO A 75 -6.61 -3.59 -12.03
CA PRO A 75 -7.99 -3.12 -12.14
C PRO A 75 -8.17 -1.63 -11.81
N PHE A 76 -7.18 -0.96 -11.22
CA PHE A 76 -7.19 0.49 -11.00
C PHE A 76 -6.65 1.28 -12.19
N PHE A 77 -6.05 0.64 -13.19
CA PHE A 77 -5.58 1.29 -14.41
C PHE A 77 -6.71 1.95 -15.22
N PRO A 78 -7.89 1.33 -15.42
CA PRO A 78 -9.06 1.99 -16.03
C PRO A 78 -9.60 3.19 -15.21
N LEU A 79 -9.42 3.18 -13.89
CA LEU A 79 -9.82 4.32 -13.04
C LEU A 79 -8.88 5.51 -13.26
N TRP A 80 -7.60 5.24 -13.50
CA TRP A 80 -6.64 6.27 -13.90
C TRP A 80 -6.96 6.85 -15.28
N THR A 81 -7.29 6.02 -16.29
CA THR A 81 -7.65 6.54 -17.63
C THR A 81 -8.90 7.42 -17.60
N ARG A 82 -9.83 7.13 -16.70
CA ARG A 82 -11.02 7.98 -16.44
C ARG A 82 -10.75 9.20 -15.56
N ARG A 83 -9.50 9.47 -15.19
CA ARG A 83 -9.07 10.56 -14.28
C ARG A 83 -9.77 10.56 -12.91
N LEU A 84 -10.32 9.43 -12.51
CA LEU A 84 -10.92 9.25 -11.18
C LEU A 84 -9.84 9.07 -10.11
N MET A 85 -8.66 8.60 -10.52
CA MET A 85 -7.54 8.29 -9.65
C MET A 85 -6.23 8.84 -10.21
N GLY A 86 -5.33 9.33 -9.35
CA GLY A 86 -4.03 9.83 -9.75
C GLY A 86 -3.12 8.71 -10.25
N ALA A 87 -2.30 9.00 -11.27
CA ALA A 87 -1.28 8.04 -11.75
C ALA A 87 -0.31 7.62 -10.62
N GLY A 88 -0.05 8.53 -9.68
CA GLY A 88 0.79 8.27 -8.52
C GLY A 88 0.17 7.27 -7.55
N ASP A 89 -1.15 7.36 -7.32
CA ASP A 89 -1.86 6.49 -6.39
C ASP A 89 -1.88 5.04 -6.90
N VAL A 90 -2.15 4.83 -8.19
CA VAL A 90 -2.13 3.48 -8.79
C VAL A 90 -0.73 2.86 -8.69
N LYS A 91 0.31 3.66 -8.92
CA LYS A 91 1.70 3.19 -8.75
C LYS A 91 2.00 2.86 -7.28
N ALA A 92 1.56 3.69 -6.33
CA ALA A 92 1.75 3.43 -4.91
C ALA A 92 1.05 2.14 -4.48
N ILE A 93 -0.17 1.88 -4.95
CA ILE A 93 -0.91 0.63 -4.72
C ILE A 93 -0.12 -0.56 -5.27
N ALA A 94 0.44 -0.45 -6.48
CA ALA A 94 1.23 -1.51 -7.08
C ALA A 94 2.45 -1.87 -6.24
N ILE A 95 3.18 -0.87 -5.74
CA ILE A 95 4.36 -1.08 -4.89
C ILE A 95 3.98 -1.60 -3.50
N LEU A 96 2.92 -1.06 -2.88
CA LEU A 96 2.37 -1.58 -1.62
C LEU A 96 1.92 -3.04 -1.79
N GLY A 97 1.36 -3.38 -2.94
CA GLY A 97 1.00 -4.74 -3.31
C GLY A 97 2.20 -5.65 -3.49
N LEU A 98 3.32 -5.15 -3.97
CA LEU A 98 4.57 -5.91 -4.08
C LEU A 98 5.22 -6.11 -2.70
N LEU A 99 5.08 -5.12 -1.80
CA LEU A 99 5.61 -5.14 -0.45
C LEU A 99 4.79 -6.00 0.51
N MET A 100 3.46 -5.92 0.46
CA MET A 100 2.61 -6.38 1.57
C MET A 100 1.99 -7.77 1.46
N GLY A 101 1.08 -8.15 0.57
CA GLY A 101 0.59 -7.70 -0.73
C GLY A 101 -0.82 -8.19 -0.88
N PHE A 102 -1.21 -9.30 -1.52
CA PHE A 102 -2.67 -9.52 -1.79
C PHE A 102 -3.58 -9.33 -0.56
N ALA A 103 -3.37 -10.11 0.50
CA ALA A 103 -4.24 -10.08 1.69
C ALA A 103 -4.13 -8.77 2.51
N PRO A 104 -2.93 -8.23 2.82
CA PRO A 104 -2.89 -6.96 3.53
C PRO A 104 -3.27 -5.77 2.63
N LEU A 105 -2.90 -5.78 1.34
CA LEU A 105 -3.25 -4.70 0.40
C LEU A 105 -4.76 -4.54 0.31
N SER A 106 -5.53 -5.63 0.23
CA SER A 106 -6.99 -5.54 0.22
C SER A 106 -7.54 -4.81 1.45
N MET A 107 -7.03 -5.10 2.66
CA MET A 107 -7.37 -4.32 3.86
C MET A 107 -6.92 -2.87 3.75
N THR A 108 -5.71 -2.61 3.27
CA THR A 108 -5.21 -1.23 3.15
C THR A 108 -6.07 -0.41 2.22
N LEU A 109 -6.55 -0.97 1.11
CA LEU A 109 -7.43 -0.31 0.14
C LEU A 109 -8.78 0.01 0.78
N VAL A 110 -9.36 -0.93 1.52
CA VAL A 110 -10.61 -0.72 2.27
C VAL A 110 -10.43 0.38 3.32
N ALA A 111 -9.40 0.28 4.16
CA ALA A 111 -9.13 1.25 5.22
C ALA A 111 -8.81 2.65 4.65
N ALA A 112 -8.00 2.75 3.60
CA ALA A 112 -7.70 4.01 2.93
C ALA A 112 -8.95 4.64 2.30
N SER A 113 -9.82 3.83 1.70
CA SER A 113 -11.08 4.30 1.12
C SER A 113 -12.06 4.79 2.18
N LEU A 114 -12.12 4.12 3.34
CA LEU A 114 -12.90 4.59 4.50
C LEU A 114 -12.38 5.93 5.01
N LEU A 115 -11.07 6.08 5.17
CA LEU A 115 -10.44 7.35 5.60
C LEU A 115 -10.69 8.47 4.59
N ALA A 116 -10.55 8.19 3.29
CA ALA A 116 -10.83 9.14 2.22
C ALA A 116 -12.31 9.54 2.18
N GLY A 117 -13.23 8.59 2.35
CA GLY A 117 -14.67 8.83 2.43
C GLY A 117 -15.07 9.68 3.64
N LEU A 118 -14.49 9.38 4.81
CA LEU A 118 -14.69 10.16 6.03
C LEU A 118 -14.15 11.58 5.86
N HIS A 119 -12.98 11.75 5.24
CA HIS A 119 -12.44 13.07 4.92
C HIS A 119 -13.36 13.86 3.97
N ALA A 120 -13.90 13.22 2.94
CA ALA A 120 -14.84 13.84 2.01
C ALA A 120 -16.15 14.25 2.70
N LEU A 121 -16.67 13.43 3.62
CA LEU A 121 -17.87 13.74 4.39
C LEU A 121 -17.65 14.92 5.33
N LEU A 122 -16.53 14.93 6.07
CA LEU A 122 -16.14 16.03 6.94
C LEU A 122 -15.93 17.32 6.16
N TYR A 123 -15.23 17.25 5.02
CA TYR A 123 -15.06 18.40 4.13
C TYR A 123 -16.42 18.94 3.68
N ARG A 124 -17.36 18.09 3.25
CA ARG A 124 -18.70 18.52 2.84
C ARG A 124 -19.49 19.15 3.99
N PHE A 125 -19.36 18.63 5.20
CA PHE A 125 -20.05 19.16 6.38
C PHE A 125 -19.49 20.54 6.78
N ILE A 126 -18.17 20.71 6.80
CA ILE A 126 -17.51 21.98 7.15
C ILE A 126 -17.65 23.01 6.03
N ALA A 127 -17.58 22.59 4.76
CA ALA A 127 -17.78 23.47 3.62
C ALA A 127 -19.20 24.07 3.55
N ARG A 128 -20.18 23.47 4.24
CA ARG A 128 -21.51 24.08 4.41
C ARG A 128 -21.49 25.29 5.33
N SER A 129 -20.55 25.36 6.27
CA SER A 129 -20.49 26.43 7.28
C SER A 129 -19.32 27.40 7.06
N ARG A 130 -18.27 27.02 6.34
CA ARG A 130 -17.09 27.86 6.07
C ARG A 130 -16.57 27.67 4.64
N THR A 131 -16.05 28.75 4.05
CA THR A 131 -15.27 28.68 2.81
C THR A 131 -13.92 28.04 3.10
N LEU A 132 -13.71 26.83 2.59
CA LEU A 132 -12.44 26.10 2.74
C LEU A 132 -11.49 26.44 1.59
N PRO A 133 -10.17 26.48 1.85
CA PRO A 133 -9.18 26.70 0.79
C PRO A 133 -9.23 25.57 -0.24
N LEU A 134 -9.01 25.88 -1.52
CA LEU A 134 -9.04 24.92 -2.63
C LEU A 134 -8.12 23.70 -2.40
N ARG A 135 -7.05 23.86 -1.62
CA ARG A 135 -6.10 22.81 -1.25
C ARG A 135 -6.70 21.75 -0.30
N ALA A 136 -7.73 22.09 0.47
CA ALA A 136 -8.47 21.17 1.33
C ALA A 136 -9.47 20.31 0.54
N ARG A 137 -9.79 20.68 -0.71
CA ARG A 137 -10.64 19.90 -1.61
C ARG A 137 -9.90 18.70 -2.22
N GLN A 138 -8.56 18.76 -2.31
CA GLN A 138 -7.75 17.68 -2.85
C GLN A 138 -7.52 16.61 -1.79
N ILE A 139 -8.15 15.45 -1.97
CA ILE A 139 -8.05 14.30 -1.07
C ILE A 139 -6.63 13.70 -1.22
N PRO A 140 -5.80 13.68 -0.16
CA PRO A 140 -4.49 13.02 -0.18
C PRO A 140 -4.64 11.50 -0.04
N TYR A 141 -5.09 10.86 -1.11
CA TYR A 141 -5.34 9.42 -1.11
C TYR A 141 -4.06 8.63 -0.85
N GLY A 142 -2.91 9.06 -1.40
CA GLY A 142 -1.60 8.47 -1.12
C GLY A 142 -1.21 8.49 0.37
N ALA A 143 -1.54 9.57 1.09
CA ALA A 143 -1.31 9.64 2.53
C ALA A 143 -2.20 8.67 3.31
N TYR A 144 -3.47 8.54 2.92
CA TYR A 144 -4.37 7.55 3.54
C TYR A 144 -3.96 6.12 3.24
N LEU A 145 -3.45 5.83 2.04
CA LEU A 145 -2.85 4.54 1.70
C LEU A 145 -1.67 4.21 2.61
N GLY A 146 -0.71 5.13 2.77
CA GLY A 146 0.45 4.89 3.63
C GLY A 146 0.10 4.72 5.10
N LEU A 147 -0.84 5.51 5.63
CA LEU A 147 -1.34 5.36 7.00
C LEU A 147 -2.08 4.04 7.20
N ALA A 148 -2.93 3.65 6.25
CA ALA A 148 -3.62 2.37 6.27
C ALA A 148 -2.63 1.20 6.20
N ALA A 149 -1.60 1.29 5.37
CA ALA A 149 -0.55 0.28 5.25
C ALA A 149 0.24 0.11 6.55
N LEU A 150 0.60 1.21 7.22
CA LEU A 150 1.23 1.16 8.54
C LEU A 150 0.30 0.55 9.60
N SER A 151 -1.00 0.89 9.59
CA SER A 151 -1.97 0.31 10.53
C SER A 151 -2.15 -1.19 10.32
N VAL A 152 -2.31 -1.62 9.07
CA VAL A 152 -2.47 -3.04 8.70
C VAL A 152 -1.21 -3.85 9.02
N ALA A 153 -0.03 -3.22 9.03
CA ALA A 153 1.22 -3.82 9.48
C ALA A 153 1.25 -4.20 10.99
N PHE A 154 0.30 -3.73 11.79
CA PHE A 154 0.11 -4.17 13.18
C PHE A 154 -0.99 -5.23 13.34
N ILE A 155 -1.82 -5.47 12.32
CA ILE A 155 -2.88 -6.48 12.40
C ILE A 155 -2.23 -7.87 12.43
N PRO A 156 -2.60 -8.73 13.39
CA PRO A 156 -2.00 -10.05 13.53
C PRO A 156 -2.49 -11.00 12.42
N LEU A 157 -1.61 -11.94 12.05
CA LEU A 157 -1.80 -12.87 10.92
C LEU A 157 -2.93 -13.87 11.14
N ASN A 158 -3.36 -14.07 12.39
CA ASN A 158 -4.49 -14.94 12.76
C ASN A 158 -5.86 -14.25 12.59
N SER A 159 -5.92 -13.05 12.00
CA SER A 159 -7.21 -12.42 11.74
C SER A 159 -7.98 -13.19 10.67
N ASP A 160 -9.31 -13.28 10.85
CA ASP A 160 -10.21 -13.96 9.91
C ASP A 160 -10.07 -13.43 8.48
N TRP A 161 -9.67 -12.16 8.34
CA TRP A 161 -9.41 -11.53 7.05
C TRP A 161 -8.23 -12.14 6.31
N TYR A 162 -7.12 -12.41 6.98
CA TYR A 162 -5.95 -13.04 6.36
C TYR A 162 -6.28 -14.47 5.96
N SER A 163 -6.95 -15.22 6.82
CA SER A 163 -7.43 -16.58 6.54
C SER A 163 -8.34 -16.60 5.31
N TRP A 164 -9.32 -15.69 5.26
CA TRP A 164 -10.22 -15.55 4.11
C TRP A 164 -9.46 -15.15 2.85
N CYS A 165 -8.59 -14.13 2.86
CA CYS A 165 -7.86 -13.74 1.65
C CYS A 165 -6.90 -14.83 1.14
N SER A 166 -6.25 -15.55 2.06
CA SER A 166 -5.32 -16.62 1.71
C SER A 166 -6.03 -17.83 1.08
N SER A 167 -7.28 -18.11 1.44
CA SER A 167 -8.03 -19.22 0.84
C SER A 167 -8.29 -19.00 -0.66
N TRP A 168 -8.39 -17.75 -1.11
CA TRP A 168 -8.57 -17.39 -2.52
C TRP A 168 -7.28 -17.59 -3.33
N CYS A 169 -6.12 -17.49 -2.68
CA CYS A 169 -4.83 -17.79 -3.30
C CYS A 169 -4.45 -19.27 -3.19
N SER A 170 -5.13 -20.03 -2.33
CA SER A 170 -4.84 -21.44 -2.02
C SER A 170 -5.78 -22.44 -2.72
N THR A 171 -6.69 -21.99 -3.59
CA THR A 171 -7.62 -22.93 -4.26
C THR A 171 -6.81 -23.93 -5.09
N PRO A 172 -6.89 -25.25 -4.80
CA PRO A 172 -6.18 -26.25 -5.57
C PRO A 172 -6.77 -26.30 -6.98
N SER A 173 -5.91 -26.18 -7.98
CA SER A 173 -6.19 -26.62 -9.35
C SER A 173 -6.22 -28.14 -9.41
#